data_AF-A0AA36FCX9-F1
#
_entry.id   AF-A0AA36FCX9-F1
#
_cell.length_a   1.000
_cell.length_b   1.000
_cell.length_c   1.000
_cell.angle_alpha   90.00
_cell.angle_beta   90.00
_cell.angle_gamma   90.00
#
_symmetry.space_group_name_H-M   'P 1'
#
loop_
_entity.id
_entity.type
_entity.pdbx_description
1 polymer ?
#
loop_
_entity_poly.entity_id
_entity_poly.type
_entity_poly.pdbx_seq_one_letter_code
_entity_poly.pdbx_strand_id
1 'polypeptide(L)'
;MCWETRLRSYLQTRYDTKMNAFDWDYHMRLVEKGADVIDKHEYKKWRNIGVAFENRDGDYVLPNTTLASGIILMKNGERINLRGYWGDILVGPYIAMGIESDFKELFKKFNGYYRKTARNVTEHNLTSMFHTIMTGETYIPPKETGTTDNKVTESIPVDSFKVTFLPFDAIKSMPLKEQYKHLFDIIYFSNSSIHNLIPEITPIFSNQTKIIIETAKFMLDLRKEKLQDFIDKATEKIHSVGCKVSYPVDAQKDAFIKFNFERENC
;
A
#
# COMPACT_ATOMS: atom_id res chain seq x y z
N MET A 1 14.17 -16.78 11.74
CA MET A 1 14.19 -16.17 10.38
C MET A 1 13.91 -14.66 10.47
N CYS A 2 14.24 -13.86 9.44
CA CYS A 2 14.10 -12.38 9.46
C CYS A 2 12.69 -11.90 9.87
N TRP A 3 11.64 -12.56 9.36
CA TRP A 3 10.25 -12.29 9.74
C TRP A 3 10.00 -12.49 11.24
N GLU A 4 10.44 -13.62 11.78
CA GLU A 4 10.29 -13.96 13.19
C GLU A 4 11.01 -12.97 14.11
N THR A 5 12.24 -12.59 13.76
CA THR A 5 12.99 -11.57 14.51
C THR A 5 12.25 -10.24 14.52
N ARG A 6 11.70 -9.82 13.37
CA ARG A 6 10.88 -8.60 13.25
C ARG A 6 9.61 -8.70 14.11
N LEU A 7 8.93 -9.84 14.08
CA LEU A 7 7.71 -10.08 14.84
C LEU A 7 7.96 -10.11 16.35
N ARG A 8 9.05 -10.74 16.81
CA ARG A 8 9.49 -10.72 18.22
C ARG A 8 9.80 -9.32 18.68
N SER A 9 10.52 -8.55 17.87
CA SER A 9 10.84 -7.15 18.17
C SER A 9 9.58 -6.28 18.28
N TYR A 10 8.58 -6.52 17.43
CA TYR A 10 7.33 -5.77 17.43
C TYR A 10 6.40 -6.15 18.59
N LEU A 11 6.17 -7.44 18.81
CA LEU A 11 5.23 -7.91 19.85
C LEU A 11 5.83 -7.89 21.26
N GLN A 12 7.15 -7.96 21.38
CA GLN A 12 7.87 -8.02 22.65
C GLN A 12 7.30 -9.13 23.54
N THR A 13 6.86 -8.81 24.77
CA THR A 13 6.29 -9.75 25.73
C THR A 13 5.02 -10.44 25.23
N ARG A 14 4.31 -9.85 24.25
CA ARG A 14 3.11 -10.45 23.63
C ARG A 14 3.45 -11.51 22.57
N TYR A 15 4.72 -11.78 22.30
CA TYR A 15 5.10 -12.75 21.27
C TYR A 15 4.64 -14.17 21.59
N ASP A 16 4.74 -14.59 22.85
CA ASP A 16 4.32 -15.94 23.27
C ASP A 16 2.80 -16.12 23.15
N THR A 17 2.05 -15.02 23.23
CA THR A 17 0.58 -14.96 23.05
C THR A 17 0.17 -14.30 21.73
N LYS A 18 1.04 -14.34 20.71
CA LYS A 18 0.87 -13.61 19.44
C LYS A 18 -0.47 -13.86 18.74
N MET A 19 -1.03 -15.06 18.83
CA MET A 19 -2.31 -15.39 18.19
C MET A 19 -3.47 -14.58 18.78
N ASN A 20 -3.44 -14.31 20.08
CA ASN A 20 -4.43 -13.47 20.75
C ASN A 20 -4.22 -12.00 20.37
N ALA A 21 -2.96 -11.56 20.26
CA ALA A 21 -2.64 -10.21 19.78
C ALA A 21 -3.13 -9.99 18.34
N PHE A 22 -2.97 -10.98 17.45
CA PHE A 22 -3.48 -10.91 16.08
C PHE A 22 -5.01 -10.89 16.05
N ASP A 23 -5.66 -11.72 16.87
CA ASP A 23 -7.12 -11.72 16.99
C ASP A 23 -7.68 -10.35 17.36
N TRP A 24 -7.06 -9.74 18.38
CA TRP A 24 -7.44 -8.43 18.86
C TRP A 24 -7.16 -7.33 17.82
N ASP A 25 -5.97 -7.32 17.19
CA ASP A 25 -5.64 -6.38 16.12
C ASP A 25 -6.64 -6.48 14.95
N TYR A 26 -7.06 -7.70 14.59
CA TYR A 26 -8.04 -7.93 13.53
C TYR A 26 -9.39 -7.26 13.86
N HIS A 27 -9.98 -7.62 15.00
CA HIS A 27 -11.32 -7.15 15.34
C HIS A 27 -11.35 -5.66 15.71
N MET A 28 -10.37 -5.19 16.48
CA MET A 28 -10.40 -3.85 17.08
C MET A 28 -9.71 -2.78 16.23
N ARG A 29 -8.94 -3.17 15.20
CA ARG A 29 -8.20 -2.19 14.39
C ARG A 29 -8.47 -2.35 12.91
N LEU A 30 -8.39 -3.57 12.39
CA LEU A 30 -8.55 -3.80 10.95
C LEU A 30 -10.01 -3.70 10.51
N VAL A 31 -10.91 -4.41 11.20
CA VAL A 31 -12.36 -4.41 10.91
C VAL A 31 -12.97 -3.03 11.12
N GLU A 32 -12.62 -2.34 12.21
CA GLU A 32 -13.11 -0.96 12.46
C GLU A 32 -12.74 0.04 11.36
N LYS A 33 -11.66 -0.23 10.61
CA LYS A 33 -11.19 0.60 9.49
C LYS A 33 -11.81 0.22 8.15
N GLY A 34 -12.81 -0.66 8.15
CA GLY A 34 -13.57 -1.06 6.96
C GLY A 34 -12.92 -2.17 6.13
N ALA A 35 -11.99 -2.93 6.71
CA ALA A 35 -11.30 -4.02 6.03
C ALA A 35 -11.82 -5.42 6.46
N ASP A 36 -13.13 -5.53 6.69
CA ASP A 36 -13.79 -6.75 7.19
C ASP A 36 -13.92 -7.87 6.13
N VAL A 37 -13.65 -7.57 4.85
CA VAL A 37 -13.56 -8.57 3.76
C VAL A 37 -12.29 -9.43 3.83
N ILE A 38 -11.29 -8.99 4.58
CA ILE A 38 -10.09 -9.78 4.85
C ILE A 38 -10.48 -10.91 5.79
N ASP A 39 -10.30 -12.16 5.36
CA ASP A 39 -10.61 -13.29 6.23
C ASP A 39 -9.64 -13.35 7.42
N LYS A 40 -10.19 -13.71 8.59
CA LYS A 40 -9.44 -13.76 9.84
C LYS A 40 -8.29 -14.78 9.79
N HIS A 41 -8.46 -15.90 9.09
CA HIS A 41 -7.42 -16.91 8.95
C HIS A 41 -6.33 -16.42 8.00
N GLU A 42 -6.69 -15.80 6.87
CA GLU A 42 -5.74 -15.16 5.93
C GLU A 42 -4.91 -14.07 6.65
N TYR A 43 -5.56 -13.25 7.46
CA TYR A 43 -4.90 -12.22 8.26
C TYR A 43 -3.93 -12.82 9.29
N LYS A 44 -4.38 -13.77 10.11
CA LYS A 44 -3.53 -14.41 11.13
C LYS A 44 -2.35 -15.14 10.51
N LYS A 45 -2.54 -15.78 9.35
CA LYS A 45 -1.48 -16.46 8.62
C LYS A 45 -0.44 -15.47 8.12
N TRP A 46 -0.86 -14.37 7.49
CA TRP A 46 0.02 -13.27 7.12
C TRP A 46 0.82 -12.77 8.32
N ARG A 47 0.16 -12.42 9.44
CA ARG A 47 0.85 -11.95 10.65
C ARG A 47 1.90 -12.95 11.16
N ASN A 48 1.60 -14.24 11.07
CA ASN A 48 2.46 -15.29 11.63
C ASN A 48 3.68 -15.61 10.76
N ILE A 49 3.52 -15.71 9.45
CA ILE A 49 4.58 -16.18 8.53
C ILE A 49 4.83 -15.27 7.33
N GLY A 50 4.07 -14.19 7.16
CA GLY A 50 4.24 -13.24 6.06
C GLY A 50 3.78 -13.76 4.70
N VAL A 51 3.02 -14.84 4.67
CA VAL A 51 2.45 -15.42 3.45
C VAL A 51 1.04 -14.89 3.28
N ALA A 52 0.79 -14.24 2.14
CA ALA A 52 -0.52 -13.83 1.66
C ALA A 52 -0.82 -14.59 0.36
N PHE A 53 -2.11 -14.73 0.02
CA PHE A 53 -2.61 -15.28 -1.25
C PHE A 53 -2.00 -16.65 -1.63
N GLU A 54 -2.31 -17.69 -0.85
CA GLU A 54 -1.69 -19.01 -1.05
C GLU A 54 -2.13 -19.71 -2.32
N ASN A 55 -1.22 -20.29 -3.09
CA ASN A 55 -1.66 -21.18 -4.17
C ASN A 55 -2.36 -22.44 -3.60
N ARG A 56 -3.40 -22.95 -4.27
CA ARG A 56 -4.14 -24.13 -3.80
C ARG A 56 -3.27 -25.40 -3.77
N ASP A 57 -2.22 -25.43 -4.60
CA ASP A 57 -1.39 -26.61 -4.84
C ASP A 57 -0.05 -26.59 -4.07
N GLY A 58 0.18 -25.64 -3.16
CA GLY A 58 1.47 -25.50 -2.48
C GLY A 58 1.39 -25.07 -1.02
N ASP A 59 1.97 -25.87 -0.14
CA ASP A 59 2.15 -25.52 1.27
C ASP A 59 3.36 -24.60 1.45
N TYR A 60 3.12 -23.39 1.95
CA TYR A 60 4.19 -22.47 2.33
C TYR A 60 4.71 -22.84 3.72
N VAL A 61 5.85 -23.53 3.74
CA VAL A 61 6.52 -23.94 4.99
C VAL A 61 7.47 -22.86 5.52
N LEU A 62 7.90 -21.93 4.66
CA LEU A 62 8.87 -20.90 5.00
C LEU A 62 8.23 -19.50 5.09
N PRO A 63 8.63 -18.69 6.09
CA PRO A 63 8.29 -17.28 6.15
C PRO A 63 8.74 -16.47 4.93
N ASN A 64 8.04 -15.36 4.68
CA ASN A 64 8.33 -14.45 3.58
C ASN A 64 9.72 -13.80 3.67
N THR A 65 10.48 -13.93 2.59
CA THR A 65 11.84 -13.39 2.43
C THR A 65 11.94 -12.31 1.36
N THR A 66 10.85 -11.96 0.68
CA THR A 66 10.82 -11.02 -0.45
C THR A 66 11.43 -9.66 -0.13
N LEU A 67 11.16 -9.15 1.08
CA LEU A 67 11.69 -7.87 1.57
C LEU A 67 12.71 -8.06 2.71
N ALA A 68 13.36 -9.22 2.76
CA ALA A 68 14.45 -9.47 3.68
C ALA A 68 15.76 -8.94 3.07
N SER A 69 16.34 -7.91 3.68
CA SER A 69 17.61 -7.31 3.21
C SER A 69 18.52 -6.91 4.36
N GLY A 70 19.76 -6.58 4.04
CA GLY A 70 20.72 -5.99 4.98
C GLY A 70 20.67 -4.47 4.95
N ILE A 71 20.67 -3.83 6.11
CA ILE A 71 20.93 -2.40 6.26
C ILE A 71 22.20 -2.19 7.07
N ILE A 72 22.93 -1.12 6.75
CA ILE A 72 24.08 -0.68 7.53
C ILE A 72 23.60 0.45 8.43
N LEU A 73 23.63 0.23 9.74
CA LEU A 73 23.28 1.24 10.72
C LEU A 73 24.52 1.70 11.48
N MET A 74 24.61 3.01 11.71
CA MET A 74 25.59 3.58 12.63
C MET A 74 25.03 3.48 14.04
N LYS A 75 25.67 2.70 14.92
CA LYS A 75 25.31 2.63 16.34
C LYS A 75 26.57 2.86 17.17
N ASN A 76 26.55 3.86 18.04
CA ASN A 76 27.68 4.24 18.89
C ASN A 76 28.99 4.48 18.10
N GLY A 77 28.90 5.01 16.88
CA GLY A 77 30.06 5.27 16.01
C GLY A 77 30.53 4.06 15.19
N GLU A 78 29.99 2.86 15.41
CA GLU A 78 30.33 1.66 14.63
C GLU A 78 29.30 1.38 13.54
N ARG A 79 29.79 0.88 12.39
CA ARG A 79 28.94 0.38 11.29
C ARG A 79 28.51 -1.05 11.58
N ILE A 80 27.24 -1.23 11.90
CA ILE A 80 26.66 -2.55 12.15
C ILE A 80 25.83 -2.96 10.94
N ASN A 81 26.17 -4.11 10.35
CA ASN A 81 25.36 -4.77 9.33
C ASN A 81 24.23 -5.54 9.99
N LEU A 82 23.00 -5.12 9.76
CA LEU A 82 21.81 -5.77 10.29
C LEU A 82 20.98 -6.36 9.15
N ARG A 83 20.77 -7.67 9.19
CA ARG A 83 19.85 -8.35 8.29
C ARG A 83 18.48 -8.46 8.93
N GLY A 84 17.44 -8.01 8.22
CA GLY A 84 16.08 -7.97 8.74
C GLY A 84 15.05 -8.04 7.62
N TYR A 85 13.78 -8.10 8.02
CA TYR A 85 12.65 -7.92 7.13
C TYR A 85 12.13 -6.48 7.28
N TRP A 86 11.98 -5.78 6.16
CA TRP A 86 11.68 -4.34 6.13
C TRP A 86 10.31 -4.01 5.55
N GLY A 87 9.54 -5.02 5.17
CA GLY A 87 8.16 -4.83 4.72
C GLY A 87 7.19 -4.65 5.88
N ASP A 88 5.93 -4.46 5.52
CA ASP A 88 4.83 -4.48 6.48
C ASP A 88 4.64 -5.89 7.07
N ILE A 89 4.26 -5.93 8.35
CA ILE A 89 3.91 -7.15 9.08
C ILE A 89 2.52 -7.08 9.68
N LEU A 90 1.77 -5.98 9.49
CA LEU A 90 0.52 -5.72 10.20
C LEU A 90 -0.69 -6.00 9.33
N VAL A 91 -0.78 -5.37 8.16
CA VAL A 91 -1.97 -5.40 7.29
C VAL A 91 -1.74 -6.17 5.99
N GLY A 92 -0.49 -6.31 5.58
CA GLY A 92 -0.10 -7.03 4.38
C GLY A 92 -0.61 -6.39 3.09
N PRO A 93 -0.54 -7.12 1.97
CA PRO A 93 -0.95 -6.61 0.67
C PRO A 93 -2.47 -6.44 0.53
N TYR A 94 -3.25 -6.86 1.53
CA TYR A 94 -4.70 -6.87 1.48
C TYR A 94 -5.31 -5.47 1.33
N ILE A 95 -4.74 -4.47 2.00
CA ILE A 95 -5.27 -3.10 1.98
C ILE A 95 -5.11 -2.45 0.60
N ALA A 96 -4.02 -2.75 -0.09
CA ALA A 96 -3.71 -2.10 -1.36
C ALA A 96 -4.71 -2.50 -2.47
N MET A 97 -5.10 -3.78 -2.51
CA MET A 97 -5.85 -4.34 -3.65
C MET A 97 -7.06 -5.19 -3.26
N GLY A 98 -7.26 -5.50 -1.98
CA GLY A 98 -8.18 -6.54 -1.53
C GLY A 98 -9.41 -6.05 -0.76
N ILE A 99 -9.54 -4.74 -0.52
CA ILE A 99 -10.63 -4.19 0.30
C ILE A 99 -11.61 -3.31 -0.47
N GLU A 100 -11.25 -2.88 -1.68
CA GLU A 100 -12.07 -2.01 -2.53
C GLU A 100 -12.10 -2.59 -3.94
N SER A 101 -13.24 -2.49 -4.62
CA SER A 101 -13.37 -2.86 -6.03
C SER A 101 -14.59 -2.17 -6.64
N ASP A 102 -14.52 -1.91 -7.95
CA ASP A 102 -15.64 -1.43 -8.74
C ASP A 102 -16.70 -2.52 -8.93
N PHE A 103 -16.30 -3.79 -8.92
CA PHE A 103 -17.20 -4.92 -9.04
C PHE A 103 -17.84 -5.30 -7.69
N LYS A 104 -18.94 -4.61 -7.35
CA LYS A 104 -19.60 -4.71 -6.03
C LYS A 104 -20.12 -6.10 -5.67
N GLU A 105 -20.32 -6.98 -6.66
CA GLU A 105 -20.72 -8.38 -6.47
C GLU A 105 -19.76 -9.17 -5.56
N LEU A 106 -18.48 -8.79 -5.51
CA LEU A 106 -17.47 -9.40 -4.64
C LEU A 106 -17.77 -9.20 -3.15
N PHE A 107 -18.49 -8.13 -2.79
CA PHE A 107 -18.78 -7.78 -1.40
C PHE A 107 -20.15 -8.30 -0.93
N LYS A 108 -20.81 -9.17 -1.72
CA LYS A 108 -22.08 -9.80 -1.30
C LYS A 108 -21.86 -10.71 -0.09
N LYS A 109 -22.69 -10.50 0.93
CA LYS A 109 -22.73 -11.31 2.15
C LYS A 109 -23.87 -12.33 2.12
N PHE A 110 -23.61 -13.53 2.63
CA PHE A 110 -24.61 -14.56 2.90
C PHE A 110 -24.49 -14.97 4.37
N ASN A 111 -25.60 -14.95 5.11
CA ASN A 111 -25.62 -15.16 6.57
C ASN A 111 -24.62 -14.27 7.34
N GLY A 112 -24.40 -13.03 6.88
CA GLY A 112 -23.48 -12.08 7.51
C GLY A 112 -22.00 -12.23 7.14
N TYR A 113 -21.63 -13.27 6.37
CA TYR A 113 -20.26 -13.52 5.93
C TYR A 113 -20.08 -13.21 4.45
N TYR A 114 -18.91 -12.69 4.07
CA TYR A 114 -18.56 -12.48 2.66
C TYR A 114 -18.43 -13.80 1.92
N ARG A 115 -19.00 -13.90 0.71
CA ARG A 115 -18.83 -15.09 -0.15
C ARG A 115 -17.43 -15.15 -0.77
N LYS A 116 -16.78 -14.01 -0.94
CA LYS A 116 -15.46 -13.85 -1.56
C LYS A 116 -14.52 -13.19 -0.55
N THR A 117 -13.24 -13.58 -0.53
CA THR A 117 -12.25 -13.00 0.40
C THR A 117 -11.44 -11.89 -0.26
N ALA A 118 -10.62 -11.18 0.51
CA ALA A 118 -9.67 -10.19 0.00
C ALA A 118 -8.74 -10.73 -1.10
N ARG A 119 -8.50 -12.05 -1.12
CA ARG A 119 -7.84 -12.73 -2.23
C ARG A 119 -8.61 -12.60 -3.54
N ASN A 120 -9.89 -12.94 -3.54
CA ASN A 120 -10.71 -12.86 -4.75
C ASN A 120 -10.86 -11.43 -5.24
N VAL A 121 -10.95 -10.47 -4.30
CA VAL A 121 -10.97 -9.04 -4.63
C VAL A 121 -9.66 -8.63 -5.30
N THR A 122 -8.52 -8.99 -4.71
CA THR A 122 -7.19 -8.72 -5.29
C THR A 122 -7.04 -9.34 -6.67
N GLU A 123 -7.43 -10.60 -6.83
CA GLU A 123 -7.37 -11.33 -8.10
C GLU A 123 -8.19 -10.60 -9.17
N HIS A 124 -9.46 -10.29 -8.90
CA HIS A 124 -10.31 -9.56 -9.83
C HIS A 124 -9.75 -8.18 -10.18
N ASN A 125 -9.29 -7.41 -9.19
CA ASN A 125 -8.76 -6.08 -9.41
C ASN A 125 -7.50 -6.11 -10.29
N LEU A 126 -6.56 -7.02 -10.01
CA LEU A 126 -5.36 -7.19 -10.82
C LEU A 126 -5.70 -7.66 -12.23
N THR A 127 -6.59 -8.66 -12.38
CA THR A 127 -7.05 -9.11 -13.69
C THR A 127 -7.70 -7.98 -14.49
N SER A 128 -8.53 -7.17 -13.84
CA SER A 128 -9.19 -6.02 -14.46
C SER A 128 -8.19 -4.95 -14.92
N MET A 129 -7.23 -4.61 -14.07
CA MET A 129 -6.16 -3.66 -14.40
C MET A 129 -5.31 -4.17 -15.56
N PHE A 130 -4.85 -5.43 -15.50
CA PHE A 130 -4.02 -6.00 -16.56
C PHE A 130 -4.77 -6.14 -17.87
N HIS A 131 -6.02 -6.56 -17.86
CA HIS A 131 -6.87 -6.57 -19.05
C HIS A 131 -6.99 -5.18 -19.68
N THR A 132 -7.24 -4.16 -18.85
CA THR A 132 -7.36 -2.76 -19.30
C THR A 132 -6.05 -2.27 -19.91
N ILE A 133 -4.91 -2.60 -19.30
CA ILE A 133 -3.58 -2.26 -19.83
C ILE A 133 -3.30 -2.96 -21.17
N MET A 134 -3.72 -4.22 -21.32
CA MET A 134 -3.46 -5.02 -22.52
C MET A 134 -4.34 -4.65 -23.70
N THR A 135 -5.62 -4.36 -23.44
CA THR A 135 -6.66 -4.25 -24.48
C THR A 135 -7.18 -2.82 -24.65
N GLY A 136 -6.99 -1.97 -23.65
CA GLY A 136 -7.66 -0.66 -23.56
C GLY A 136 -9.13 -0.74 -23.16
N GLU A 137 -9.67 -1.94 -22.90
CA GLU A 137 -11.09 -2.17 -22.62
C GLU A 137 -11.36 -2.58 -21.17
N THR A 138 -12.56 -2.25 -20.69
CA THR A 138 -13.02 -2.65 -19.36
C THR A 138 -13.18 -4.17 -19.27
N TYR A 139 -12.60 -4.78 -18.24
CA TYR A 139 -12.74 -6.20 -17.99
C TYR A 139 -14.16 -6.59 -17.57
N ILE A 140 -14.73 -7.58 -18.26
CA ILE A 140 -16.02 -8.18 -17.91
C ILE A 140 -15.77 -9.59 -17.39
N PRO A 141 -16.04 -9.88 -16.10
CA PRO A 141 -15.90 -11.22 -15.55
C PRO A 141 -16.77 -12.24 -16.32
N PRO A 142 -16.22 -13.41 -16.66
CA PRO A 142 -17.03 -14.49 -17.22
C PRO A 142 -18.10 -14.91 -16.20
N LYS A 143 -19.32 -15.17 -16.68
CA LYS A 143 -20.39 -15.76 -15.84
C LYS A 143 -19.89 -17.11 -15.36
N GLU A 144 -19.96 -17.39 -14.05
CA GLU A 144 -19.38 -18.58 -13.38
C GLU A 144 -19.70 -19.90 -14.14
N THR A 145 -18.88 -20.28 -15.12
CA THR A 145 -18.85 -21.62 -15.74
C THR A 145 -17.57 -22.29 -15.26
N GLY A 146 -17.73 -23.33 -14.44
CA GLY A 146 -16.68 -23.93 -13.61
C GLY A 146 -15.59 -24.69 -14.36
N THR A 147 -14.73 -23.99 -15.08
CA THR A 147 -13.48 -24.53 -15.62
C THR A 147 -12.35 -23.57 -15.29
N THR A 148 -11.61 -23.89 -14.23
CA THR A 148 -10.31 -23.27 -13.91
C THR A 148 -9.24 -23.95 -14.74
N ASP A 149 -9.03 -23.50 -15.97
CA ASP A 149 -7.80 -23.82 -16.68
C ASP A 149 -6.67 -22.99 -16.06
N ASN A 150 -5.77 -23.67 -15.34
CA ASN A 150 -4.51 -23.12 -14.84
C ASN A 150 -3.57 -22.85 -16.03
N LYS A 151 -3.92 -21.91 -16.91
CA LYS A 151 -2.96 -21.39 -17.89
C LYS A 151 -1.99 -20.49 -17.14
N VAL A 152 -0.73 -20.91 -17.13
CA VAL A 152 0.40 -20.06 -16.76
C VAL A 152 0.37 -18.85 -17.68
N THR A 153 -0.01 -17.68 -17.15
CA THR A 153 0.05 -16.43 -17.89
C THR A 153 1.49 -15.98 -17.95
N GLU A 154 2.05 -15.95 -19.16
CA GLU A 154 3.33 -15.31 -19.45
C GLU A 154 3.28 -13.82 -19.08
N SER A 155 4.45 -13.21 -18.87
CA SER A 155 4.57 -11.78 -18.62
C SER A 155 3.88 -10.99 -19.74
N ILE A 156 3.04 -10.03 -19.36
CA ILE A 156 2.33 -9.17 -20.31
C ILE A 156 3.35 -8.19 -20.93
N PRO A 157 3.60 -8.23 -22.25
CA PRO A 157 4.39 -7.19 -22.90
C PRO A 157 3.59 -5.88 -22.89
N VAL A 158 4.19 -4.84 -22.32
CA VAL A 158 3.57 -3.50 -22.24
C VAL A 158 4.48 -2.49 -22.96
N ASP A 159 4.56 -2.61 -24.29
CA ASP A 159 5.50 -1.85 -25.11
C ASP A 159 5.29 -0.32 -25.04
N SER A 160 4.09 0.11 -24.63
CA SER A 160 3.74 1.52 -24.48
C SER A 160 4.17 2.15 -23.14
N PHE A 161 4.78 1.39 -22.22
CA PHE A 161 5.13 1.89 -20.89
C PHE A 161 6.60 1.67 -20.56
N LYS A 162 7.22 2.70 -19.97
CA LYS A 162 8.61 2.64 -19.48
C LYS A 162 8.63 2.76 -17.96
N VAL A 163 9.11 1.73 -17.28
CA VAL A 163 9.35 1.77 -15.84
C VAL A 163 10.79 2.16 -15.56
N THR A 164 11.00 3.20 -14.76
CA THR A 164 12.33 3.67 -14.36
C THR A 164 12.46 3.62 -12.85
N PHE A 165 13.40 2.80 -12.35
CA PHE A 165 13.72 2.76 -10.93
C PHE A 165 14.76 3.83 -10.60
N LEU A 166 14.46 4.64 -9.58
CA LEU A 166 15.35 5.70 -9.13
C LEU A 166 15.78 5.46 -7.66
N PRO A 167 16.98 5.89 -7.27
CA PRO A 167 17.40 5.85 -5.87
C PRO A 167 16.42 6.60 -4.96
N PHE A 168 16.28 6.17 -3.71
CA PHE A 168 15.34 6.75 -2.74
C PHE A 168 15.50 8.28 -2.59
N ASP A 169 16.74 8.78 -2.54
CA ASP A 169 17.05 10.21 -2.40
C ASP A 169 17.02 11.00 -3.72
N ALA A 170 16.65 10.36 -4.84
CA ALA A 170 16.69 11.00 -6.16
C ALA A 170 15.89 12.31 -6.19
N ILE A 171 14.75 12.35 -5.49
CA ILE A 171 13.83 13.49 -5.43
C ILE A 171 14.52 14.80 -5.03
N LYS A 172 15.55 14.74 -4.18
CA LYS A 172 16.31 15.92 -3.73
C LYS A 172 17.15 16.55 -4.85
N SER A 173 17.56 15.73 -5.82
CA SER A 173 18.39 16.15 -6.95
C SER A 173 17.60 16.38 -8.24
N MET A 174 16.34 15.93 -8.31
CA MET A 174 15.52 16.05 -9.51
C MET A 174 15.30 17.51 -9.97
N PRO A 175 15.04 18.48 -9.07
CA PRO A 175 14.82 19.87 -9.49
C PRO A 175 16.02 20.52 -10.19
N LEU A 176 17.23 19.97 -9.98
CA LEU A 176 18.47 20.46 -10.57
C LEU A 176 18.74 19.90 -11.97
N LYS A 177 17.91 18.97 -12.46
CA LYS A 177 18.14 18.27 -13.73
C LYS A 177 17.02 18.61 -14.71
N GLU A 178 17.41 19.20 -15.84
CA GLU A 178 16.47 19.64 -16.90
C GLU A 178 15.50 18.54 -17.37
N GLN A 179 15.95 17.28 -17.42
CA GLN A 179 15.11 16.16 -17.85
C GLN A 179 13.85 15.91 -16.98
N TYR A 180 13.82 16.42 -15.74
CA TYR A 180 12.67 16.27 -14.83
C TYR A 180 11.80 17.51 -14.74
N LYS A 181 12.20 18.61 -15.39
CA LYS A 181 11.47 19.87 -15.34
C LYS A 181 10.10 19.70 -16.00
N HIS A 182 9.04 20.05 -15.29
CA HIS A 182 7.65 19.94 -15.75
C HIS A 182 7.22 18.55 -16.24
N LEU A 183 7.85 17.48 -15.72
CA LEU A 183 7.67 16.13 -16.25
C LEU A 183 6.45 15.41 -15.66
N PHE A 184 6.11 15.66 -14.39
CA PHE A 184 5.19 14.78 -13.67
C PHE A 184 3.76 15.32 -13.63
N ASP A 185 2.82 14.63 -14.26
CA ASP A 185 1.39 14.94 -14.23
C ASP A 185 0.68 14.34 -13.01
N ILE A 186 1.19 13.23 -12.47
CA ILE A 186 0.65 12.58 -11.28
C ILE A 186 1.81 12.24 -10.35
N ILE A 187 1.69 12.63 -9.08
CA ILE A 187 2.67 12.32 -8.04
C ILE A 187 1.97 11.66 -6.86
N TYR A 188 2.51 10.52 -6.44
CA TYR A 188 2.04 9.79 -5.26
C TYR A 188 3.08 9.88 -4.14
N PHE A 189 2.67 10.32 -2.96
CA PHE A 189 3.45 10.24 -1.74
C PHE A 189 2.83 9.19 -0.82
N SER A 190 3.62 8.20 -0.41
CA SER A 190 3.25 7.34 0.71
C SER A 190 3.23 8.15 2.01
N ASN A 191 2.57 7.62 3.04
CA ASN A 191 2.55 8.24 4.36
C ASN A 191 3.97 8.43 4.95
N SER A 192 4.92 7.57 4.58
CA SER A 192 6.32 7.63 5.00
C SER A 192 7.17 8.65 4.22
N SER A 193 6.73 9.09 3.04
CA SER A 193 7.50 9.95 2.14
C SER A 193 6.98 11.39 2.05
N ILE A 194 5.93 11.73 2.79
CA ILE A 194 5.34 13.09 2.80
C ILE A 194 6.33 14.19 3.20
N HIS A 195 7.36 13.85 3.96
CA HIS A 195 8.42 14.80 4.32
C HIS A 195 9.13 15.42 3.10
N ASN A 196 9.14 14.74 1.95
CA ASN A 196 9.71 15.23 0.70
C ASN A 196 8.81 16.21 -0.06
N LEU A 197 7.54 16.38 0.33
CA LEU A 197 6.68 17.43 -0.23
C LEU A 197 7.11 18.78 0.36
N ILE A 198 7.88 19.53 -0.42
CA ILE A 198 8.47 20.83 -0.08
C ILE A 198 8.45 21.75 -1.31
N PRO A 199 8.50 23.09 -1.15
CA PRO A 199 8.44 24.03 -2.28
C PRO A 199 9.51 23.78 -3.36
N GLU A 200 10.69 23.31 -2.96
CA GLU A 200 11.86 23.11 -3.82
C GLU A 200 11.66 22.02 -4.87
N ILE A 201 10.71 21.10 -4.66
CA ILE A 201 10.40 20.06 -5.66
C ILE A 201 9.35 20.49 -6.68
N THR A 202 8.66 21.61 -6.48
CA THR A 202 7.64 22.12 -7.42
C THR A 202 8.13 22.34 -8.87
N PRO A 203 9.42 22.59 -9.19
CA PRO A 203 9.88 22.68 -10.58
C PRO A 203 9.69 21.40 -11.40
N ILE A 204 9.61 20.22 -10.77
CA ILE A 204 9.42 18.95 -11.47
C ILE A 204 7.95 18.69 -11.84
N PHE A 205 7.02 19.43 -11.22
CA PHE A 205 5.58 19.30 -11.45
C PHE A 205 5.25 19.87 -12.84
N SER A 206 4.44 19.17 -13.62
CA SER A 206 3.90 19.71 -14.87
C SER A 206 3.01 20.94 -14.59
N ASN A 207 2.42 21.53 -15.63
CA ASN A 207 1.58 22.73 -15.45
C ASN A 207 0.30 22.43 -14.64
N GLN A 208 -0.17 21.19 -14.73
CA GLN A 208 -1.32 20.67 -13.98
C GLN A 208 -0.96 19.31 -13.41
N THR A 209 -0.58 19.28 -12.13
CA THR A 209 -0.17 18.04 -11.47
C THR A 209 -1.20 17.61 -10.45
N LYS A 210 -1.67 16.36 -10.56
CA LYS A 210 -2.48 15.72 -9.54
C LYS A 210 -1.57 15.09 -8.49
N ILE A 211 -1.72 15.51 -7.24
CA ILE A 211 -0.93 14.98 -6.13
C ILE A 211 -1.84 14.13 -5.24
N ILE A 212 -1.36 12.94 -4.89
CA ILE A 212 -2.05 11.97 -4.05
C ILE A 212 -1.13 11.67 -2.86
N ILE A 213 -1.66 11.83 -1.65
CA ILE A 213 -0.96 11.50 -0.41
C ILE A 213 -1.72 10.37 0.29
N GLU A 214 -1.04 9.26 0.53
CA GLU A 214 -1.54 8.17 1.36
C GLU A 214 -1.66 8.64 2.81
N THR A 215 -2.82 8.44 3.42
CA THR A 215 -3.03 8.76 4.83
C THR A 215 -2.50 7.67 5.74
N ALA A 216 -2.47 7.97 7.04
CA ALA A 216 -2.13 6.99 8.06
C ALA A 216 -3.32 6.07 8.43
N LYS A 217 -4.43 6.07 7.68
CA LYS A 217 -5.66 5.32 7.99
C LYS A 217 -5.37 3.89 8.41
N PHE A 218 -4.54 3.17 7.66
CA PHE A 218 -4.25 1.75 7.90
C PHE A 218 -3.00 1.47 8.75
N MET A 219 -2.42 2.50 9.37
CA MET A 219 -1.40 2.31 10.41
C MET A 219 -2.09 1.87 11.72
N LEU A 220 -2.23 0.56 11.92
CA LEU A 220 -3.04 -0.04 12.98
C LEU A 220 -2.65 0.39 14.41
N ASP A 221 -1.39 0.79 14.62
CA ASP A 221 -0.89 1.24 15.93
C ASP A 221 -1.19 2.70 16.25
N LEU A 222 -1.69 3.48 15.28
CA LEU A 222 -2.02 4.88 15.51
C LEU A 222 -3.43 5.05 16.08
N ARG A 223 -3.49 5.84 17.15
CA ARG A 223 -4.75 6.31 17.75
C ARG A 223 -5.34 7.45 16.92
N LYS A 224 -6.62 7.75 17.15
CA LYS A 224 -7.39 8.74 16.39
C LYS A 224 -6.75 10.12 16.38
N GLU A 225 -6.16 10.55 17.50
CA GLU A 225 -5.48 11.84 17.62
C GLU A 225 -4.24 11.88 16.71
N LYS A 226 -3.48 10.78 16.64
CA LYS A 226 -2.29 10.70 15.78
C LYS A 226 -2.63 10.60 14.30
N LEU A 227 -3.79 10.04 13.96
CA LEU A 227 -4.30 10.09 12.59
C LEU A 227 -4.63 11.54 12.21
N GLN A 228 -5.27 12.30 13.10
CA GLN A 228 -5.57 13.71 12.85
C GLN A 228 -4.28 14.56 12.75
N ASP A 229 -3.33 14.37 13.67
CA ASP A 229 -2.01 15.03 13.62
C ASP A 229 -1.32 14.83 12.26
N PHE A 230 -1.51 13.67 11.63
CA PHE A 230 -0.95 13.39 10.30
C PHE A 230 -1.66 14.21 9.22
N ILE A 231 -2.99 14.30 9.24
CA ILE A 231 -3.77 15.10 8.29
C ILE A 231 -3.41 16.58 8.41
N ASP A 232 -3.25 17.09 9.62
CA ASP A 232 -2.90 18.50 9.87
C ASP A 232 -1.52 18.81 9.28
N LYS A 233 -0.51 17.98 9.56
CA LYS A 233 0.84 18.11 8.98
C LYS A 233 0.86 17.95 7.47
N ALA A 234 0.03 17.05 6.93
CA ALA A 234 -0.10 16.88 5.49
C ALA A 234 -0.65 18.16 4.86
N THR A 235 -1.68 18.74 5.47
CA THR A 235 -2.31 19.98 5.01
C THR A 235 -1.32 21.16 5.05
N GLU A 236 -0.52 21.29 6.11
CA GLU A 236 0.56 22.28 6.19
C GLU A 236 1.56 22.16 5.03
N LYS A 237 1.94 20.93 4.66
CA LYS A 237 2.84 20.68 3.52
C LYS A 237 2.19 20.95 2.16
N ILE A 238 0.90 20.69 2.04
CA ILE A 238 0.13 21.04 0.83
C ILE A 238 0.10 22.57 0.67
N HIS A 239 -0.11 23.29 1.77
CA HIS A 239 -0.09 24.75 1.78
C HIS A 239 1.29 25.33 1.45
N SER A 240 2.38 24.69 1.91
CA SER A 240 3.73 25.18 1.63
C SER A 240 4.07 25.13 0.13
N VAL A 241 3.50 24.19 -0.63
CA VAL A 241 3.66 24.13 -2.10
C VAL A 241 2.62 24.97 -2.86
N GLY A 242 1.92 25.88 -2.19
CA GLY A 242 0.96 26.80 -2.80
C GLY A 242 -0.41 26.18 -3.12
N CYS A 243 -0.68 24.96 -2.67
CA CYS A 243 -1.95 24.27 -2.92
C CYS A 243 -2.89 24.36 -1.71
N LYS A 244 -4.17 24.09 -1.92
CA LYS A 244 -5.16 23.91 -0.83
C LYS A 244 -5.94 22.63 -1.05
N VAL A 245 -6.33 21.98 0.05
CA VAL A 245 -7.23 20.83 -0.02
C VAL A 245 -8.65 21.35 -0.28
N SER A 246 -9.31 20.82 -1.31
CA SER A 246 -10.63 21.31 -1.76
C SER A 246 -11.82 20.68 -1.02
N TYR A 247 -11.57 19.72 -0.13
CA TYR A 247 -12.60 18.98 0.59
C TYR A 247 -12.13 18.64 2.03
N PRO A 248 -13.06 18.47 3.00
CA PRO A 248 -12.71 18.03 4.34
C PRO A 248 -12.21 16.59 4.31
N VAL A 249 -11.07 16.32 4.94
CA VAL A 249 -10.48 14.98 5.03
C VAL A 249 -10.78 14.36 6.39
N ASP A 250 -11.40 13.18 6.41
CA ASP A 250 -11.64 12.38 7.61
C ASP A 250 -10.47 11.40 7.83
N ALA A 251 -9.67 11.66 8.87
CA ALA A 251 -8.48 10.88 9.19
C ALA A 251 -8.73 9.37 9.44
N GLN A 252 -9.97 8.98 9.78
CA GLN A 252 -10.34 7.58 10.03
C GLN A 252 -10.92 6.89 8.79
N LYS A 253 -11.51 7.65 7.87
CA LYS A 253 -12.23 7.09 6.70
C LYS A 253 -11.45 7.23 5.41
N ASP A 254 -10.74 8.32 5.22
CA ASP A 254 -10.07 8.60 3.94
C ASP A 254 -8.69 7.97 3.91
N ALA A 255 -8.46 7.11 2.91
CA ALA A 255 -7.15 6.50 2.67
C ALA A 255 -6.19 7.44 1.92
N PHE A 256 -6.72 8.49 1.28
CA PHE A 256 -5.95 9.41 0.44
C PHE A 256 -6.41 10.86 0.58
N ILE A 257 -5.44 11.78 0.56
CA ILE A 257 -5.65 13.21 0.30
C ILE A 257 -5.28 13.46 -1.15
N LYS A 258 -6.16 14.13 -1.90
CA LYS A 258 -5.97 14.45 -3.32
C LYS A 258 -6.10 15.95 -3.50
N PHE A 259 -5.17 16.54 -4.24
CA PHE A 259 -5.23 17.95 -4.59
C PHE A 259 -4.52 18.19 -5.92
N ASN A 260 -4.80 19.32 -6.55
CA ASN A 260 -4.18 19.71 -7.80
C ASN A 260 -3.22 20.86 -7.55
N PHE A 261 -2.07 20.79 -8.21
CA PHE A 261 -1.13 21.89 -8.35
C PHE A 261 -1.34 22.51 -9.73
N GLU A 262 -1.54 23.81 -9.76
CA GLU A 262 -1.60 24.61 -10.98
C GLU A 262 -0.45 25.61 -10.94
N ARG A 263 0.39 25.58 -11.98
CA ARG A 263 1.46 26.57 -12.13
C ARG A 263 0.84 27.89 -12.55
N GLU A 264 1.07 28.95 -11.78
CA GLU A 264 0.68 30.30 -12.22
C GLU A 264 1.36 30.61 -13.56
N ASN A 265 0.56 30.93 -14.58
CA ASN A 265 1.07 31.32 -15.88
C ASN A 265 1.89 32.62 -15.70
N CYS A 266 3.19 32.56 -15.98
CA CYS A 266 3.99 33.77 -16.22
C CYS A 266 3.53 34.49 -17.48
#